data_AF-A0A955L7W2-F1
#
_entry.id   AF-A0A955L7W2-F1
#
_cell.length_a   1.000
_cell.length_b   1.000
_cell.length_c   1.000
_cell.angle_alpha   90.00
_cell.angle_beta   90.00
_cell.angle_gamma   90.00
#
_symmetry.space_group_name_H-M   'P 1'
#
loop_
_entity.id
_entity.type
_entity.pdbx_description
1 polymer ?
#
loop_
_entity_poly.entity_id
_entity_poly.type
_entity_poly.pdbx_seq_one_letter_code
_entity_poly.pdbx_strand_id
1 'polypeptide(L)'
;MKQAYRNFLATGFVLAASVQPAFAATCTLNGQVVPCDQMPAWFWLLICCSGILAIGFSVFWIMMLVDLLKHDNKDKVMWLLALIFLNFFGAALYYFMVKRKRS
;
A
#
# COMPACT_ATOMS: atom_id res chain seq x y z
N MET A 1 -21.64 29.72 26.38
CA MET A 1 -21.24 29.68 24.94
C MET A 1 -19.76 30.03 24.72
N LYS A 2 -19.21 31.14 25.24
CA LYS A 2 -17.80 31.54 24.99
C LYS A 2 -16.72 30.58 25.55
N GLN A 3 -16.95 29.92 26.69
CA GLN A 3 -15.97 29.02 27.31
C GLN A 3 -15.77 27.71 26.50
N ALA A 4 -16.85 27.14 25.97
CA ALA A 4 -16.81 25.94 25.14
C ALA A 4 -16.07 26.19 23.81
N TYR A 5 -16.24 27.38 23.20
CA TYR A 5 -15.50 27.76 21.99
C TYR A 5 -14.00 27.93 22.24
N ARG A 6 -13.61 28.51 23.39
CA ARG A 6 -12.19 28.64 23.79
C ARG A 6 -11.53 27.28 24.00
N ASN A 7 -12.23 26.33 24.61
CA ASN A 7 -11.71 24.98 24.82
C ASN A 7 -11.61 24.21 23.50
N PHE A 8 -12.59 24.35 22.61
CA PHE A 8 -12.57 23.72 21.28
C PHE A 8 -11.40 24.23 20.41
N LEU A 9 -11.15 25.54 20.42
CA LEU A 9 -9.99 26.13 19.73
C LEU A 9 -8.66 25.70 20.36
N ALA A 10 -8.58 25.64 21.69
CA ALA A 10 -7.38 25.18 22.38
C ALA A 10 -7.09 23.68 22.10
N THR A 11 -8.11 22.83 22.09
CA THR A 11 -7.96 21.41 21.74
C THR A 11 -7.65 21.20 20.25
N GLY A 12 -8.17 22.05 19.36
CA GLY A 12 -7.84 22.00 17.93
C GLY A 12 -6.40 22.41 17.62
N PHE A 13 -5.86 23.40 18.34
CA PHE A 13 -4.48 23.87 18.16
C PHE A 13 -3.43 22.85 18.66
N VAL A 14 -3.72 22.12 19.75
CA VAL A 14 -2.82 21.08 20.28
C VAL A 14 -2.72 19.88 19.34
N LEU A 15 -3.82 19.48 18.67
CA LEU A 15 -3.79 18.39 17.70
C LEU A 15 -2.99 18.76 16.44
N ALA A 16 -3.08 20.01 15.97
CA ALA A 16 -2.29 20.50 14.84
C ALA A 16 -0.77 20.61 15.17
N ALA A 17 -0.40 20.91 16.42
CA ALA A 17 0.99 21.00 16.85
C ALA A 17 1.69 19.64 17.01
N SER A 18 0.93 18.53 17.10
CA SER A 18 1.48 17.17 17.13
C SER A 18 1.73 16.57 15.75
N VAL A 19 1.39 17.29 14.67
CA VAL A 19 1.86 16.96 13.32
C VAL A 19 3.32 17.40 13.24
N GLN A 20 4.19 16.66 13.92
CA GLN A 20 5.63 16.73 13.68
C GLN A 20 5.83 16.67 12.17
N PRO A 21 6.67 17.52 11.57
CA PRO A 21 7.10 17.25 10.22
C PRO A 21 7.77 15.87 10.28
N ALA A 22 7.19 14.89 9.58
CA ALA A 22 7.80 13.59 9.31
C ALA A 22 9.14 13.71 8.53
N PHE A 23 9.64 14.93 8.37
CA PHE A 23 10.84 15.36 7.67
C PHE A 23 11.98 15.75 8.62
N ALA A 24 11.74 15.88 9.94
CA ALA A 24 12.82 16.05 10.92
C ALA A 24 13.35 14.70 11.45
N ALA A 25 13.36 13.68 10.61
CA ALA A 25 13.98 12.41 10.95
C ALA A 25 15.50 12.64 11.04
N THR A 26 16.09 12.23 12.16
CA THR A 26 17.54 12.18 12.33
C THR A 26 17.99 10.72 12.25
N CYS A 27 19.00 10.46 11.42
CA CYS A 27 19.48 9.12 11.11
C CYS A 27 20.85 8.91 11.79
N THR A 28 21.10 7.73 12.37
CA THR A 28 22.42 7.40 12.92
C THR A 28 23.26 6.64 11.89
N LEU A 29 24.35 7.25 11.44
CA LEU A 29 25.32 6.62 10.54
C LEU A 29 26.66 6.53 11.27
N ASN A 30 27.14 5.32 11.56
CA ASN A 30 28.38 5.11 12.33
C ASN A 30 28.43 5.88 13.67
N GLY A 31 27.29 6.01 14.36
CA GLY A 31 27.17 6.74 15.63
C GLY A 31 27.12 8.27 15.50
N GLN A 32 27.10 8.83 14.30
CA GLN A 32 26.87 10.25 14.04
C GLN A 32 25.41 10.49 13.67
N VAL A 33 24.79 11.51 14.26
CA VAL A 33 23.41 11.92 13.96
C VAL A 33 23.45 12.85 12.74
N VAL A 34 22.99 12.37 11.59
CA VAL A 34 22.92 13.13 10.33
C VAL A 34 21.47 13.41 9.94
N PRO A 35 21.18 14.56 9.30
CA PRO A 35 19.84 14.81 8.75
C PRO A 35 19.55 13.80 7.63
N CYS A 36 18.40 13.12 7.70
CA CYS A 36 18.06 12.07 6.73
C CYS A 36 17.85 12.62 5.30
N ASP A 37 17.79 13.93 5.11
CA ASP A 37 17.82 14.61 3.80
C ASP A 37 19.11 14.37 3.01
N GLN A 38 20.20 14.00 3.69
CA GLN A 38 21.48 13.68 3.05
C GLN A 38 21.57 12.23 2.56
N MET A 39 20.49 11.45 2.65
CA MET A 39 20.48 10.09 2.11
C MET A 39 20.52 10.10 0.56
N PRO A 40 21.24 9.16 -0.06
CA PRO A 40 21.38 9.11 -1.51
C PRO A 40 20.03 9.04 -2.25
N ALA A 41 19.94 9.68 -3.41
CA ALA A 41 18.72 9.72 -4.23
C ALA A 41 18.15 8.33 -4.60
N TRP A 42 19.00 7.30 -4.70
CA TRP A 42 18.54 5.93 -5.00
C TRP A 42 17.64 5.37 -3.90
N PHE A 43 17.79 5.81 -2.64
CA PHE A 43 16.95 5.37 -1.53
C PHE A 43 15.50 5.86 -1.71
N TRP A 44 15.34 7.13 -2.07
CA TRP A 44 14.04 7.72 -2.39
C TRP A 44 13.41 7.11 -3.64
N LEU A 45 14.22 6.84 -4.66
CA LEU A 45 13.77 6.17 -5.88
C LEU A 45 13.24 4.77 -5.57
N LEU A 46 13.92 4.00 -4.71
CA LEU A 46 13.49 2.66 -4.29
C LEU A 46 12.12 2.72 -3.59
N ILE A 47 11.94 3.64 -2.65
CA ILE A 47 10.67 3.83 -1.93
C ILE A 47 9.54 4.18 -2.91
N CYS A 48 9.72 5.19 -3.76
CA CYS A 48 8.72 5.60 -4.73
C CYS A 48 8.38 4.49 -5.75
N CYS A 49 9.40 3.81 -6.30
CA CYS A 49 9.19 2.71 -7.24
C CYS A 49 8.46 1.53 -6.57
N SER A 50 8.80 1.19 -5.33
CA SER A 50 8.14 0.10 -4.61
C SER A 50 6.66 0.36 -4.38
N GLY A 51 6.27 1.61 -4.10
CA GLY A 51 4.86 2.01 -3.95
C GLY A 51 4.07 1.85 -5.24
N ILE A 52 4.61 2.31 -6.37
CA ILE A 52 3.97 2.16 -7.68
C ILE A 52 3.80 0.68 -8.05
N LEU A 53 4.85 -0.12 -7.81
CA LEU A 53 4.84 -1.55 -8.08
C LEU A 53 3.79 -2.29 -7.24
N ALA A 54 3.69 -1.96 -5.95
CA ALA A 54 2.70 -2.55 -5.04
C ALA A 54 1.26 -2.24 -5.48
N ILE A 55 0.99 -1.01 -5.93
CA ILE A 55 -0.32 -0.62 -6.45
C ILE A 55 -0.62 -1.41 -7.74
N GLY A 56 0.33 -1.49 -8.67
CA GLY A 56 0.16 -2.24 -9.92
C GLY A 56 -0.16 -3.72 -9.67
N PHE A 57 0.57 -4.36 -8.75
CA PHE A 57 0.31 -5.75 -8.37
C PHE A 57 -1.04 -5.95 -7.69
N SER A 58 -1.45 -5.02 -6.84
CA SER A 58 -2.75 -5.07 -6.16
C SER A 58 -3.90 -4.94 -7.16
N VAL A 59 -3.79 -4.01 -8.11
CA VAL A 59 -4.78 -3.84 -9.19
C VAL A 59 -4.86 -5.11 -10.05
N PHE A 60 -3.72 -5.68 -10.46
CA PHE A 60 -3.69 -6.92 -11.23
C PHE A 60 -4.37 -8.08 -10.48
N TRP A 61 -4.08 -8.25 -9.20
CA TRP A 61 -4.70 -9.29 -8.37
C TRP A 61 -6.22 -9.12 -8.26
N ILE A 62 -6.71 -7.90 -7.99
CA ILE A 62 -8.15 -7.61 -7.93
C ILE A 62 -8.82 -7.87 -9.28
N MET A 63 -8.19 -7.46 -10.39
CA MET A 63 -8.73 -7.71 -11.72
C MET A 63 -8.91 -9.21 -12.01
N MET A 64 -8.00 -10.07 -11.55
CA MET A 64 -8.16 -11.53 -11.69
C MET A 64 -9.28 -12.08 -10.81
N LEU A 65 -9.45 -11.53 -9.60
CA LEU A 65 -10.58 -11.88 -8.73
C LEU A 65 -11.92 -11.53 -9.39
N VAL A 66 -12.03 -10.32 -9.95
CA VAL A 66 -13.24 -9.87 -10.66
C VAL A 66 -13.50 -10.72 -11.90
N ASP A 67 -12.46 -11.08 -12.67
CA ASP A 67 -12.57 -11.95 -13.84
C ASP A 67 -13.12 -13.34 -13.48
N LEU A 68 -12.62 -13.93 -12.38
CA LEU A 68 -13.09 -15.21 -11.84
C LEU A 68 -14.54 -15.12 -11.36
N LEU A 69 -14.93 -14.02 -10.72
CA LEU A 69 -16.29 -13.85 -10.20
C LEU A 69 -17.32 -13.66 -11.32
N LYS A 70 -16.95 -12.92 -12.38
CA LYS A 70 -17.82 -12.63 -13.54
C LYS A 70 -18.12 -13.85 -14.38
N HIS A 71 -17.22 -14.82 -14.44
CA HIS A 71 -17.41 -16.01 -15.25
C HIS A 71 -17.73 -17.20 -14.38
N ASP A 72 -18.74 -17.98 -14.79
CA ASP A 72 -19.02 -19.22 -14.12
C ASP A 72 -18.15 -20.34 -14.69
N ASN A 73 -17.31 -20.92 -13.83
CA ASN A 73 -16.38 -21.99 -14.17
C ASN A 73 -16.66 -23.16 -13.22
N LYS A 74 -16.56 -24.39 -13.71
CA LYS A 74 -16.80 -25.60 -12.91
C LYS A 74 -15.92 -25.66 -11.65
N ASP A 75 -14.68 -25.16 -11.77
CA ASP A 75 -13.69 -25.15 -10.68
C ASP A 75 -13.54 -23.77 -10.01
N LYS A 76 -14.58 -22.92 -10.06
CA LYS A 76 -14.53 -21.54 -9.56
C LYS A 76 -14.11 -21.46 -8.09
N VAL A 77 -14.62 -22.35 -7.24
CA VAL A 77 -14.31 -22.37 -5.80
C VAL A 77 -12.83 -22.71 -5.57
N MET A 78 -12.28 -23.66 -6.32
CA MET A 78 -10.86 -24.02 -6.23
C MET A 78 -9.97 -22.83 -6.60
N TRP A 79 -10.29 -22.14 -7.70
CA TRP A 79 -9.54 -20.96 -8.13
C TRP A 79 -9.71 -19.77 -7.20
N LEU A 80 -10.88 -19.60 -6.59
CA LEU A 80 -11.12 -18.56 -5.59
C LEU A 80 -10.24 -18.78 -4.35
N LEU A 81 -10.19 -20.01 -3.85
CA LEU A 81 -9.29 -20.39 -2.75
C LEU A 81 -7.83 -20.14 -3.12
N ALA A 82 -7.41 -20.56 -4.32
CA ALA A 82 -6.05 -20.30 -4.79
C ALA A 82 -5.73 -18.79 -4.83
N LEU A 83 -6.64 -17.96 -5.35
CA LEU A 83 -6.46 -16.50 -5.40
C LEU A 83 -6.36 -15.84 -4.02
N ILE A 84 -7.13 -16.33 -3.03
CA ILE A 84 -7.13 -15.77 -1.67
C ILE A 84 -5.90 -16.24 -0.88
N PHE A 85 -5.56 -17.52 -0.92
CA PHE A 85 -4.43 -18.06 -0.14
C PHE A 85 -3.07 -17.75 -0.77
N LEU A 86 -2.95 -17.85 -2.10
CA LEU A 86 -1.68 -17.61 -2.80
C LEU A 86 -1.53 -16.14 -3.26
N ASN A 87 -2.54 -15.30 -3.05
CA ASN A 87 -2.54 -13.88 -3.40
C ASN A 87 -2.04 -13.64 -4.83
N PHE A 88 -0.90 -12.95 -4.98
CA PHE A 88 -0.28 -12.66 -6.26
C PHE A 88 0.06 -13.91 -7.07
N PHE A 89 0.59 -14.96 -6.43
CA PHE A 89 0.90 -16.23 -7.11
C PHE A 89 -0.38 -16.91 -7.61
N GLY A 90 -1.47 -16.83 -6.84
CA GLY A 90 -2.78 -17.35 -7.24
C GLY A 90 -3.34 -16.62 -8.47
N ALA A 91 -3.23 -15.29 -8.50
CA ALA A 91 -3.64 -14.49 -9.65
C ALA A 91 -2.79 -14.77 -10.91
N ALA A 92 -1.47 -14.89 -10.76
CA ALA A 92 -0.58 -15.25 -11.87
C ALA A 92 -0.92 -16.65 -12.42
N LEU A 93 -1.13 -17.63 -11.55
CA LEU A 93 -1.49 -19.00 -11.94
C LEU A 93 -2.85 -19.03 -12.65
N TYR A 94 -3.86 -18.34 -12.11
CA TYR A 94 -5.17 -18.19 -12.75
C TYR A 94 -5.06 -17.56 -14.15
N TYR A 95 -4.26 -16.50 -14.27
CA TYR A 95 -4.02 -15.83 -15.54
C TYR A 95 -3.45 -16.80 -16.60
N PHE A 96 -2.39 -17.54 -16.27
CA PHE A 96 -1.73 -18.44 -17.22
C PHE A 96 -2.53 -19.72 -17.51
N MET A 97 -3.20 -20.31 -16.52
CA MET A 97 -3.87 -21.60 -16.67
C MET A 97 -5.31 -21.49 -17.16
N VAL A 98 -6.05 -20.46 -16.72
CA VAL A 98 -7.47 -20.29 -17.03
C VAL A 98 -7.66 -19.19 -18.07
N LYS A 99 -7.26 -17.95 -17.76
CA LYS A 99 -7.56 -16.80 -18.61
C LYS A 99 -6.91 -16.91 -19.98
N ARG A 100 -5.62 -17.29 -20.04
CA ARG A 100 -4.89 -17.48 -21.30
C ARG A 100 -5.44 -18.60 -22.19
N LYS A 101 -6.04 -19.65 -21.61
CA LYS A 101 -6.68 -20.74 -22.38
C LYS A 101 -8.03 -20.35 -22.95
N ARG A 102 -8.68 -19.33 -22.37
CA ARG A 102 -9.98 -18.81 -22.83
C ARG A 102 -9.83 -17.73 -23.92
N SER A 103 -8.69 -17.03 -23.96
CA SER A 103 -8.38 -16.02 -24.99
C SER A 103 -7.96 -16.61 -26.31
#